data_AF-A0AAN4YNY7-F1
#
_entry.id   AF-A0AAN4YNY7-F1
#
_cell.length_a   1.000
_cell.length_b   1.000
_cell.length_c   1.000
_cell.angle_alpha   90.00
_cell.angle_beta   90.00
_cell.angle_gamma   90.00
#
_symmetry.space_group_name_H-M   'P 1'
#
loop_
_entity.id
_entity.type
_entity.pdbx_description
1 polymer ?
#
loop_
_entity_poly.entity_id
_entity_poly.type
_entity_poly.pdbx_seq_one_letter_code
_entity_poly.pdbx_strand_id
1 'polypeptide(L)'
;MSSPQLGESLQRLTISGSNRGLTPESINAIPAFLPNLNFLSVPGDMVEDSFFIILCHVSPPLALEVLEFGFPCNDLKLSFETKTLISALDTGLASLRSVGFLEDLVSDERWEEDEEIDKALQERVKHRGSQPGAESRDDEEAGVYYI
;
A
#
# COMPACT_ATOMS: atom_id res chain seq x y z
N MET A 1 -16.37 14.48 13.77
CA MET A 1 -16.98 13.34 14.49
C MET A 1 -16.41 12.09 13.87
N SER A 2 -15.31 11.55 14.40
CA SER A 2 -14.79 10.24 14.00
C SER A 2 -15.64 9.16 14.67
N SER A 3 -15.96 8.09 13.95
CA SER A 3 -16.59 6.90 14.54
C SER A 3 -15.46 5.98 15.02
N PRO A 4 -15.16 5.90 16.33
CA PRO A 4 -14.04 5.11 16.83
C PRO A 4 -14.19 3.62 16.51
N GLN A 5 -15.44 3.13 16.40
CA GLN A 5 -15.72 1.74 16.01
C GLN A 5 -15.24 1.43 14.58
N LEU A 6 -15.21 2.43 13.70
CA LEU A 6 -14.74 2.23 12.32
C LEU A 6 -13.26 1.86 12.28
N GLY A 7 -12.44 2.51 13.11
CA GLY A 7 -11.01 2.19 13.21
C GLY A 7 -10.74 0.80 13.77
N GLU A 8 -11.66 0.25 14.56
CA GLU A 8 -11.55 -1.09 15.14
C GLU A 8 -12.04 -2.19 14.18
N SER A 9 -13.09 -1.92 13.38
CA SER A 9 -13.75 -2.96 12.57
C SER A 9 -13.50 -2.88 11.07
N LEU A 10 -13.09 -1.73 10.53
CA LEU A 10 -12.94 -1.57 9.09
C LEU A 10 -11.65 -2.25 8.61
N GLN A 11 -11.81 -3.30 7.80
CA GLN A 11 -10.71 -4.11 7.29
C GLN A 11 -10.32 -3.76 5.85
N ARG A 12 -11.26 -3.19 5.07
CA ARG A 12 -11.06 -2.88 3.66
C ARG A 12 -11.61 -1.51 3.32
N LEU A 13 -10.84 -0.71 2.59
CA LEU A 13 -11.24 0.61 2.10
C LEU A 13 -10.83 0.77 0.64
N THR A 14 -11.79 1.15 -0.20
CA THR A 14 -11.55 1.56 -1.58
C THR A 14 -12.02 3.00 -1.76
N ILE A 15 -11.14 3.86 -2.28
CA ILE A 15 -11.43 5.26 -2.57
C ILE A 15 -11.39 5.43 -4.09
N SER A 16 -12.53 5.78 -4.67
CA SER A 16 -12.63 6.06 -6.10
C SER A 16 -12.02 7.42 -6.45
N GLY A 17 -11.35 7.49 -7.61
CA GLY A 17 -10.88 8.74 -8.21
C GLY A 17 -12.01 9.71 -8.58
N SER A 18 -13.26 9.24 -8.66
CA SER A 18 -14.44 10.08 -8.89
C SER A 18 -14.91 10.88 -7.66
N ASN A 19 -14.31 10.66 -6.49
CA ASN A 19 -14.65 11.39 -5.28
C ASN A 19 -14.23 12.87 -5.39
N ARG A 20 -15.21 13.77 -5.21
CA ARG A 20 -14.96 15.21 -5.27
C ARG A 20 -14.26 15.70 -4.01
N GLY A 21 -13.27 16.56 -4.19
CA GLY A 21 -12.56 17.22 -3.08
C GLY A 21 -11.60 16.30 -2.32
N LEU A 22 -11.24 15.15 -2.90
CA LEU A 22 -10.15 14.34 -2.40
C LEU A 22 -8.83 15.09 -2.60
N THR A 23 -7.99 15.09 -1.57
CA THR A 23 -6.64 15.66 -1.61
C THR A 23 -5.64 14.62 -1.10
N PRO A 24 -4.34 14.74 -1.44
CA PRO A 24 -3.31 13.83 -0.90
C PRO A 24 -3.29 13.77 0.63
N GLU A 25 -3.58 14.87 1.32
CA GLU A 25 -3.68 14.91 2.78
C GLU A 25 -4.80 14.00 3.32
N SER A 26 -5.86 13.81 2.54
CA SER A 26 -6.94 12.89 2.89
C SER A 26 -6.46 11.44 2.92
N ILE A 27 -5.55 11.07 1.99
CA ILE A 27 -4.93 9.74 1.95
C ILE A 27 -3.91 9.58 3.08
N ASN A 28 -3.10 10.62 3.33
CA ASN A 28 -2.12 10.65 4.43
C ASN A 28 -2.75 10.52 5.82
N ALA A 29 -4.03 10.88 5.97
CA ALA A 29 -4.76 10.73 7.22
C ALA A 29 -5.22 9.28 7.49
N ILE A 30 -5.34 8.43 6.46
CA ILE A 30 -5.90 7.08 6.58
C ILE A 30 -5.17 6.23 7.64
N PRO A 31 -3.83 6.14 7.65
CA PRO A 31 -3.10 5.36 8.66
C PRO A 31 -3.42 5.75 10.11
N ALA A 32 -3.69 7.04 10.36
CA ALA A 32 -3.96 7.54 11.70
C ALA A 32 -5.38 7.21 12.20
N PHE A 33 -6.34 7.09 11.29
CA PHE A 33 -7.75 6.85 11.65
C PHE A 33 -8.18 5.39 11.48
N LEU A 34 -7.50 4.64 10.62
CA LEU A 34 -7.86 3.28 10.25
C LEU A 34 -6.64 2.34 10.34
N PRO A 35 -6.02 2.20 11.52
CA PRO A 35 -4.77 1.46 11.68
C PRO A 35 -4.90 -0.06 11.43
N ASN A 36 -6.12 -0.59 11.50
CA ASN A 36 -6.43 -2.01 11.33
C ASN A 36 -6.90 -2.38 9.91
N LEU A 37 -6.70 -1.50 8.93
CA LEU A 37 -6.97 -1.83 7.52
C LEU A 37 -6.02 -2.92 7.04
N ASN A 38 -6.56 -3.96 6.43
CA ASN A 38 -5.79 -5.00 5.75
C ASN A 38 -5.71 -4.73 4.24
N PHE A 39 -6.66 -3.98 3.69
CA PHE A 39 -6.73 -3.66 2.26
C PHE A 39 -7.04 -2.17 2.08
N LEU A 40 -6.23 -1.50 1.26
CA LEU A 40 -6.40 -0.11 0.88
C LEU A 40 -6.24 0.03 -0.63
N SER A 41 -7.25 0.56 -1.30
CA SER A 41 -7.20 0.92 -2.72
C SER A 41 -7.51 2.39 -2.87
N VAL A 42 -6.59 3.16 -3.46
CA VAL A 42 -6.66 4.62 -3.57
C VAL A 42 -6.29 5.09 -4.98
N PRO A 43 -6.69 6.30 -5.39
CA PRO A 43 -6.28 6.87 -6.67
C PRO A 43 -4.76 7.05 -6.71
N GLY A 44 -4.09 6.57 -7.76
CA GLY A 44 -2.63 6.57 -7.85
C GLY A 44 -1.97 7.95 -7.76
N ASP A 45 -2.62 8.99 -8.31
CA ASP A 45 -2.12 10.37 -8.31
C ASP A 45 -2.27 11.09 -6.96
N MET A 46 -2.99 10.47 -6.01
CA MET A 46 -3.24 11.02 -4.67
C MET A 46 -2.26 10.50 -3.61
N VAL A 47 -1.33 9.62 -4.01
CA VAL A 47 -0.28 9.11 -3.13
C VAL A 47 1.04 9.79 -3.48
N GLU A 48 1.58 10.52 -2.51
CA GLU A 48 2.87 11.18 -2.59
C GLU A 48 3.89 10.48 -1.68
N ASP A 49 5.17 10.79 -1.84
CA ASP A 49 6.23 10.29 -0.95
C ASP A 49 5.95 10.54 0.53
N SER A 50 5.24 11.64 0.84
CA SER A 50 4.82 11.99 2.20
C SER A 50 4.01 10.88 2.87
N PHE A 51 3.21 10.12 2.12
CA PHE A 51 2.45 8.97 2.61
C PHE A 51 3.38 7.90 3.20
N PHE A 52 4.38 7.47 2.43
CA PHE A 52 5.33 6.44 2.87
C PHE A 52 6.26 6.93 3.97
N ILE A 53 6.69 8.19 3.91
CA ILE A 53 7.50 8.82 4.97
C ILE A 53 6.72 8.83 6.30
N ILE A 54 5.43 9.17 6.28
CA ILE A 54 4.58 9.11 7.47
C ILE A 54 4.54 7.68 8.01
N LEU A 55 4.32 6.69 7.13
CA LEU A 55 4.26 5.27 7.51
C LEU A 55 5.55 4.79 8.19
N CYS A 56 6.73 5.27 7.76
CA CYS A 56 7.99 4.94 8.41
C CYS A 56 8.05 5.32 9.90
N HIS A 57 7.22 6.27 10.33
CA HIS A 57 7.16 6.75 11.71
C HIS A 57 5.94 6.21 12.48
N VAL A 58 5.06 5.43 11.85
CA VAL A 58 3.89 4.85 12.51
C VAL A 58 4.30 3.66 13.37
N SER A 59 3.86 3.66 14.63
CA SER A 59 4.07 2.56 15.58
C SER A 59 2.79 2.31 16.39
N PRO A 60 2.26 1.07 16.43
CA PRO A 60 2.75 -0.13 15.73
C PRO A 60 2.57 -0.05 14.19
N PRO A 61 3.29 -0.87 13.40
CA PRO A 61 3.06 -0.98 11.96
C PRO A 61 1.60 -1.28 11.61
N LEU A 62 1.17 -0.85 10.42
CA LEU A 62 -0.18 -1.12 9.95
C LEU A 62 -0.42 -2.61 9.71
N ALA A 63 -1.68 -3.02 9.89
CA ALA A 63 -2.15 -4.35 9.50
C ALA A 63 -2.28 -4.53 7.97
N LEU A 64 -1.87 -3.53 7.18
CA LEU A 64 -2.10 -3.48 5.75
C LEU A 64 -1.36 -4.60 5.02
N GLU A 65 -2.12 -5.50 4.40
CA GLU A 65 -1.64 -6.63 3.60
C GLU A 65 -1.61 -6.27 2.10
N VAL A 66 -2.56 -5.47 1.63
CA VAL A 66 -2.72 -5.13 0.20
C VAL A 66 -2.88 -3.63 0.02
N LEU A 67 -2.09 -3.05 -0.89
CA LEU A 67 -2.15 -1.64 -1.28
C LEU A 67 -2.32 -1.53 -2.80
N GLU A 68 -3.37 -0.87 -3.25
CA GLU A 68 -3.64 -0.69 -4.68
C GLU A 68 -3.67 0.79 -5.07
N PHE A 69 -3.08 1.07 -6.23
CA PHE A 69 -3.11 2.37 -6.90
C PHE A 69 -4.02 2.27 -8.12
N GLY A 70 -5.30 2.55 -7.87
CA GLY A 70 -6.36 2.51 -8.89
C GLY A 70 -6.48 3.81 -9.68
N PHE A 71 -7.63 3.94 -10.36
CA PHE A 71 -7.91 5.03 -11.28
C PHE A 71 -7.66 6.41 -10.66
N PRO A 72 -6.83 7.27 -11.30
CA PRO A 72 -6.46 8.57 -10.76
C PRO A 72 -7.63 9.55 -10.73
N CYS A 73 -7.48 10.59 -9.93
CA CYS A 73 -8.41 11.73 -9.89
C CYS A 73 -8.19 12.70 -11.05
N ASN A 74 -6.93 13.01 -11.38
CA ASN A 74 -6.58 14.07 -12.34
C ASN A 74 -5.59 13.62 -13.40
N ASP A 75 -4.45 13.04 -12.99
CA ASP A 75 -3.34 12.71 -13.89
C ASP A 75 -3.08 11.20 -13.88
N LEU A 76 -2.89 10.59 -15.05
CA LEU A 76 -2.47 9.19 -15.19
C LEU A 76 -0.97 9.04 -14.90
N LYS A 77 -0.60 9.23 -13.63
CA LYS A 77 0.77 9.08 -13.12
C LYS A 77 0.75 8.79 -11.61
N LEU A 78 1.81 8.17 -11.12
CA LEU A 78 2.11 8.06 -9.70
C LEU A 78 2.90 9.30 -9.25
N SER A 79 2.67 9.75 -8.01
CA SER A 79 3.31 10.96 -7.45
C SER A 79 4.35 10.63 -6.37
N PHE A 80 4.89 9.40 -6.37
CA PHE A 80 5.89 8.94 -5.39
C PHE A 80 7.04 8.21 -6.08
N GLU A 81 8.19 8.16 -5.41
CA GLU A 81 9.36 7.40 -5.84
C GLU A 81 9.31 5.96 -5.30
N THR A 82 9.60 4.97 -6.13
CA THR A 82 9.61 3.54 -5.74
C THR A 82 10.41 3.25 -4.46
N LYS A 83 11.54 3.94 -4.28
CA LYS A 83 12.39 3.82 -3.08
C LYS A 83 11.68 4.18 -1.76
N THR A 84 10.72 5.11 -1.77
CA THR A 84 10.01 5.52 -0.55
C THR A 84 9.02 4.45 -0.11
N LEU A 85 8.33 3.82 -1.07
CA LEU A 85 7.50 2.63 -0.84
C LEU A 85 8.33 1.49 -0.24
N ILE A 86 9.46 1.14 -0.88
CA ILE A 86 10.34 0.05 -0.42
C ILE A 86 10.82 0.32 1.01
N SER A 87 11.22 1.56 1.31
CA SER A 87 11.65 1.96 2.66
C SER A 87 10.56 1.78 3.73
N ALA A 88 9.29 1.96 3.35
CA ALA A 88 8.16 1.78 4.25
C ALA A 88 7.84 0.31 4.53
N LEU A 89 8.27 -0.63 3.68
CA LEU A 89 8.01 -2.06 3.87
C LEU A 89 8.54 -2.54 5.22
N ASP A 90 9.77 -2.18 5.58
CA ASP A 90 10.41 -2.64 6.83
C ASP A 90 9.96 -1.90 8.09
N THR A 91 9.05 -0.94 7.93
CA THR A 91 8.56 -0.08 9.01
C THR A 91 7.04 -0.13 9.06
N GLY A 92 6.34 0.92 8.59
CA GLY A 92 4.89 1.04 8.69
C GLY A 92 4.10 0.03 7.86
N LEU A 93 4.70 -0.53 6.81
CA LEU A 93 4.11 -1.54 5.91
C LEU A 93 4.67 -2.93 6.17
N ALA A 94 5.00 -3.22 7.44
CA ALA A 94 5.49 -4.53 7.85
C ALA A 94 4.54 -5.69 7.50
N SER A 95 3.25 -5.46 7.29
CA SER A 95 2.30 -6.53 6.94
C SER A 95 2.07 -6.68 5.42
N LEU A 96 2.60 -5.75 4.61
CA LEU A 96 2.30 -5.68 3.19
C LEU A 96 2.88 -6.89 2.44
N ARG A 97 2.03 -7.52 1.62
CA ARG A 97 2.36 -8.66 0.75
C ARG A 97 2.18 -8.36 -0.72
N SER A 98 1.22 -7.52 -1.07
CA SER A 98 0.85 -7.33 -2.48
C SER A 98 0.59 -5.86 -2.78
N VAL A 99 1.05 -5.44 -3.95
CA VAL A 99 0.84 -4.08 -4.47
C VAL A 99 0.16 -4.19 -5.84
N GLY A 100 -0.98 -3.51 -5.98
CA GLY A 100 -1.73 -3.46 -7.23
C GLY A 100 -1.53 -2.13 -7.96
N PHE A 101 -1.31 -2.16 -9.27
CA PHE A 101 -1.28 -0.97 -10.12
C PHE A 101 -2.36 -1.05 -11.21
N LEU A 102 -2.97 0.07 -11.55
CA LEU A 102 -3.85 0.17 -12.72
C LEU A 102 -3.08 -0.21 -14.00
N GLU A 103 -3.64 -1.07 -14.85
CA GLU A 103 -3.00 -1.48 -16.13
C GLU A 103 -2.58 -0.29 -17.02
N ASP A 104 -3.36 0.79 -17.00
CA ASP A 104 -3.09 2.00 -17.79
C ASP A 104 -1.85 2.80 -17.30
N LEU A 105 -1.33 2.51 -16.11
CA LEU A 105 -0.10 3.12 -15.57
C LEU A 105 1.18 2.40 -15.99
N VAL A 106 1.08 1.26 -16.68
CA VAL A 106 2.23 0.44 -17.07
C VAL A 106 2.97 1.10 -18.24
N SER A 107 4.19 1.57 -17.96
CA SER A 107 5.17 2.02 -18.95
C SER A 107 6.43 1.17 -18.87
N ASP A 108 7.28 1.20 -19.90
CA ASP A 108 8.56 0.46 -19.91
C ASP A 108 9.44 0.85 -18.70
N GLU A 109 9.46 2.14 -18.33
CA GLU A 109 10.18 2.63 -17.15
C GLU A 109 9.55 2.11 -15.85
N ARG A 110 8.22 2.03 -15.79
CA ARG A 110 7.50 1.54 -14.62
C ARG A 110 7.68 0.04 -14.42
N TRP A 111 7.85 -0.73 -15.49
CA TRP A 111 8.07 -2.16 -15.41
C TRP A 111 9.32 -2.51 -14.58
N GLU A 112 10.43 -1.78 -14.78
CA GLU A 112 11.64 -1.98 -13.98
C GLU A 112 11.42 -1.68 -12.50
N GLU A 113 10.64 -0.63 -12.21
CA GLU A 113 10.26 -0.27 -10.83
C GLU A 113 9.33 -1.30 -10.18
N ASP A 114 8.38 -1.83 -10.93
CA ASP A 114 7.45 -2.87 -10.46
C ASP A 114 8.20 -4.18 -10.17
N GLU A 115 9.20 -4.55 -10.98
CA GLU A 115 10.11 -5.67 -10.69
C GLU A 115 10.91 -5.46 -9.40
N GLU A 116 11.36 -4.22 -9.11
CA GLU A 116 12.06 -3.90 -7.87
C GLU A 116 11.15 -4.10 -6.64
N ILE A 117 9.89 -3.64 -6.72
CA ILE A 117 8.90 -3.81 -5.67
C ILE A 117 8.57 -5.30 -5.47
N ASP A 118 8.32 -6.03 -6.56
CA ASP A 118 8.00 -7.46 -6.53
C ASP A 118 9.11 -8.25 -5.83
N LYS A 119 10.36 -8.00 -6.21
CA LYS A 119 11.53 -8.63 -5.59
C LYS A 119 11.60 -8.32 -4.09
N ALA A 120 11.40 -7.06 -3.68
CA ALA A 120 11.43 -6.67 -2.28
C ALA A 120 10.34 -7.38 -1.44
N LEU A 121 9.12 -7.53 -1.99
CA LEU A 121 8.02 -8.26 -1.35
C LEU A 121 8.35 -9.75 -1.22
N GLN A 122 8.85 -10.38 -2.28
CA GLN A 122 9.22 -11.80 -2.28
C GLN A 122 10.38 -12.11 -1.33
N GLU A 123 11.42 -11.27 -1.30
CA GLU A 123 12.56 -11.44 -0.37
C GLU A 123 12.10 -11.42 1.09
N ARG A 124 11.15 -10.54 1.43
CA ARG A 124 10.56 -10.51 2.78
C ARG A 124 9.77 -11.75 3.14
N VAL A 125 8.96 -12.28 2.21
CA VAL A 125 8.23 -13.52 2.46
C VAL A 125 9.19 -14.69 2.68
N LYS A 126 10.25 -14.79 1.86
CA LYS A 126 11.32 -15.79 2.04
C LYS A 126 11.98 -15.66 3.42
N HIS A 127 12.31 -14.44 3.84
CA HIS A 127 12.89 -14.20 5.16
C HIS A 127 11.97 -14.60 6.32
N ARG A 128 10.66 -14.34 6.21
CA ARG A 128 9.66 -14.73 7.23
C ARG A 128 9.44 -16.24 7.30
N GLY A 129 9.30 -16.90 6.14
CA GLY A 129 9.14 -18.35 6.06
C GLY A 129 10.37 -19.12 6.58
N SER A 130 11.54 -18.47 6.62
CA SER A 130 12.77 -19.04 7.17
C SER A 130 12.87 -18.96 8.70
N GLN A 131 11.95 -18.27 9.38
CA GLN A 131 11.98 -18.13 10.85
C GLN A 131 11.31 -19.33 11.55
N PRO A 132 11.92 -19.89 12.62
CA PRO A 132 11.33 -21.00 13.36
C PRO A 132 10.03 -20.57 14.05
N GLY A 133 8.91 -21.16 13.64
CA GLY A 133 7.56 -20.85 14.15
C GLY A 133 6.64 -20.11 13.18
N ALA A 134 7.08 -19.82 11.95
CA ALA A 134 6.21 -19.26 10.92
C ALA A 134 5.15 -20.28 10.48
N GLU A 135 3.87 -19.98 10.72
CA GLU A 135 2.78 -20.69 10.08
C GLU A 135 2.84 -20.42 8.57
N SER A 136 2.95 -21.48 7.77
CA SER A 136 2.83 -21.40 6.32
C SER A 136 1.40 -20.97 5.97
N ARG A 137 1.18 -19.67 5.76
CA ARG A 137 0.02 -19.17 5.04
C ARG A 137 0.24 -19.43 3.54
N ASP A 138 0.14 -20.70 3.16
CA ASP A 138 0.00 -21.12 1.77
C ASP A 138 -1.37 -20.62 1.27
N ASP A 139 -1.38 -19.62 0.38
CA ASP A 139 -2.37 -19.46 -0.72
C ASP A 139 -2.44 -18.04 -1.33
N GLU A 140 -1.77 -17.02 -0.78
CA GLU A 140 -1.76 -15.68 -1.39
C GLU A 140 -0.35 -15.28 -1.84
N GLU A 141 -0.16 -15.23 -3.16
CA GLU A 141 1.08 -14.85 -3.83
C GLU A 141 1.44 -13.39 -3.48
N ALA A 142 2.59 -13.22 -2.83
CA ALA A 142 3.14 -11.90 -2.56
C ALA A 142 3.84 -11.38 -3.81
N GLY A 143 3.61 -10.11 -4.14
CA GLY A 143 4.18 -9.50 -5.34
C GLY A 143 3.36 -8.34 -5.89
N VAL A 144 3.74 -7.92 -7.08
CA VAL A 144 3.03 -6.89 -7.84
C VAL A 144 1.99 -7.53 -8.77
N TYR A 145 0.81 -6.94 -8.86
CA TYR A 145 -0.23 -7.33 -9.81
C TYR A 145 -0.90 -6.11 -10.45
N TYR A 146 -1.65 -6.33 -11.53
CA TYR A 146 -2.35 -5.28 -12.24
C TYR A 146 -3.88 -5.40 -12.10
N ILE A 147 -4.55 -4.26 -12.02
CA ILE A 147 -6.02 -4.12 -11.81
C ILE A 147 -6.71 -3.29 -12.88
#